data_AF-A0A833IQY3-F1
#
_entry.id   AF-A0A833IQY3-F1
#
_cell.length_a   1.000
_cell.length_b   1.000
_cell.length_c   1.000
_cell.angle_alpha   90.00
_cell.angle_beta   90.00
_cell.angle_gamma   90.00
#
_symmetry.space_group_name_H-M   'P 1'
#
loop_
_entity.id
_entity.type
_entity.pdbx_description
1 polymer ?
#
loop_
_entity_poly.entity_id
_entity_poly.type
_entity_poly.pdbx_seq_one_letter_code
_entity_poly.pdbx_strand_id
1 'polypeptide(L)'
;MSELWIQTLRRACEDKGQRNVGTAIGYSPAVVSQVLNGTYRGRVDLVRERVESALMGSRQTACPVLGEIPRHECLDHQARPFAATNATRVRLYRACRSCPNRREG
;
A
#
# COMPACT_ATOMS: atom_id res chain seq x y z
N MET A 1 -19.71 -10.16 -2.44
CA MET A 1 -18.39 -10.11 -3.12
C MET A 1 -17.32 -9.52 -2.20
N SER A 2 -17.00 -10.17 -1.08
CA SER A 2 -16.07 -9.67 -0.05
C SER A 2 -14.79 -10.50 0.11
N GLU A 3 -14.60 -11.54 -0.69
CA GLU A 3 -13.55 -12.56 -0.47
C GLU A 3 -12.41 -12.55 -1.49
N LEU A 4 -12.54 -11.87 -2.63
CA LEU A 4 -11.54 -11.92 -3.72
C LEU A 4 -10.16 -11.42 -3.27
N TRP A 5 -10.12 -10.35 -2.47
CA TRP A 5 -8.87 -9.80 -1.95
C TRP A 5 -8.22 -10.75 -0.91
N ILE A 6 -9.02 -11.49 -0.12
CA ILE A 6 -8.51 -12.50 0.83
C ILE A 6 -7.94 -13.69 0.07
N GLN A 7 -8.62 -14.16 -0.99
CA GLN A 7 -8.11 -15.22 -1.85
C GLN A 7 -6.80 -14.81 -2.54
N THR A 8 -6.74 -13.57 -3.03
CA THR A 8 -5.51 -13.01 -3.62
C THR A 8 -4.38 -12.95 -2.59
N LEU A 9 -4.67 -12.48 -1.37
CA LEU A 9 -3.70 -12.44 -0.29
C LEU A 9 -3.19 -13.84 0.07
N ARG A 10 -4.09 -14.83 0.17
CA ARG A 10 -3.74 -16.23 0.45
C ARG A 10 -2.83 -16.80 -0.64
N ARG A 11 -3.23 -16.67 -1.91
CA ARG A 11 -2.44 -17.14 -3.06
C ARG A 11 -1.07 -16.47 -3.13
N ALA A 12 -0.99 -15.17 -2.88
CA ALA A 12 0.29 -14.47 -2.84
C ALA A 12 1.19 -14.97 -1.70
N CYS A 13 0.61 -15.32 -0.55
CA CYS A 13 1.36 -15.90 0.57
C CYS A 13 1.86 -17.31 0.28
N GLU A 14 1.09 -18.10 -0.47
CA GLU A 14 1.51 -19.44 -0.92
C GLU A 14 2.66 -19.35 -1.93
N ASP A 15 2.62 -18.38 -2.85
CA ASP A 15 3.63 -18.18 -3.89
C ASP A 15 4.94 -17.56 -3.34
N LYS A 16 4.83 -16.50 -2.54
CA LYS A 16 5.98 -15.66 -2.14
C LYS A 16 6.32 -15.75 -0.66
N GLY A 17 5.48 -16.38 0.15
CA GLY A 17 5.58 -16.39 1.61
C GLY A 17 5.01 -15.14 2.27
N GLN A 18 4.44 -15.32 3.48
CA GLN A 18 3.80 -14.24 4.25
C GLN A 18 4.73 -13.07 4.58
N ARG A 19 6.04 -13.33 4.73
CA ARG A 19 7.02 -12.26 4.99
C ARG A 19 7.12 -11.28 3.82
N ASN A 20 7.33 -11.80 2.61
CA ASN A 20 7.48 -10.98 1.42
C ASN A 20 6.16 -10.27 1.07
N VAL A 21 5.03 -10.97 1.23
CA VAL A 21 3.71 -10.36 1.05
C VAL A 21 3.46 -9.25 2.04
N GLY A 22 3.77 -9.46 3.33
CA GLY A 22 3.68 -8.43 4.36
C GLY A 22 4.47 -7.18 3.98
N THR A 23 5.74 -7.35 3.57
CA THR A 23 6.57 -6.24 3.09
C THR A 23 5.93 -5.53 1.89
N ALA A 24 5.37 -6.26 0.92
CA ALA A 24 4.74 -5.67 -0.26
C ALA A 24 3.50 -4.82 0.06
N ILE A 25 2.69 -5.24 1.05
CA ILE A 25 1.47 -4.49 1.43
C ILE A 25 1.72 -3.47 2.56
N GLY A 26 2.94 -3.43 3.12
CA GLY A 26 3.31 -2.55 4.24
C GLY A 26 2.83 -3.01 5.62
N TYR A 27 2.62 -4.31 5.82
CA TYR A 27 2.18 -4.91 7.08
C TYR A 27 3.12 -6.00 7.58
N SER A 28 3.10 -6.28 8.88
CA SER A 28 3.90 -7.37 9.44
C SER A 28 3.33 -8.73 9.04
N PRO A 29 4.16 -9.80 9.01
CA PRO A 29 3.70 -11.15 8.70
C PRO A 29 2.63 -11.63 9.71
N ALA A 30 2.72 -11.17 10.96
CA ALA A 30 1.73 -11.45 11.99
C ALA A 30 0.36 -10.85 11.65
N VAL A 31 0.31 -9.61 11.15
CA VAL A 31 -0.94 -8.98 10.68
C VAL A 31 -1.53 -9.77 9.51
N VAL A 32 -0.70 -10.16 8.54
CA VAL A 32 -1.14 -10.99 7.39
C VAL A 32 -1.78 -12.29 7.88
N SER A 33 -1.12 -13.00 8.81
CA SER A 33 -1.65 -14.23 9.40
C SER A 33 -2.97 -14.00 10.15
N GLN A 34 -3.06 -12.96 10.98
CA GLN A 34 -4.29 -12.63 11.70
C GLN A 34 -5.44 -12.26 10.75
N VAL A 35 -5.15 -11.59 9.64
CA VAL A 35 -6.15 -11.24 8.62
C VAL A 35 -6.64 -12.50 7.90
N LEU A 36 -5.74 -13.40 7.50
CA LEU A 36 -6.10 -14.66 6.86
C LEU A 36 -6.92 -15.59 7.77
N ASN A 37 -6.72 -15.49 9.08
CA ASN A 37 -7.46 -16.25 10.09
C ASN A 37 -8.71 -15.53 10.62
N GLY A 38 -9.00 -14.31 10.13
CA GLY A 38 -10.16 -13.52 10.59
C GLY A 38 -10.06 -13.01 12.03
N THR A 39 -8.88 -13.07 12.66
CA THR A 39 -8.66 -12.66 14.06
C THR A 39 -8.10 -11.25 14.20
N TYR A 40 -7.76 -10.60 13.09
CA TYR A 40 -7.24 -9.24 13.11
C TYR A 40 -8.32 -8.24 13.54
N ARG A 41 -8.12 -7.64 14.73
CA ARG A 41 -9.04 -6.65 15.31
C ARG A 41 -8.78 -5.21 14.86
N GLY A 42 -7.77 -5.00 14.02
CA GLY A 42 -7.45 -3.69 13.47
C GLY A 42 -8.39 -3.28 12.33
N ARG A 43 -7.98 -2.25 11.58
CA ARG A 43 -8.74 -1.75 10.43
C ARG A 43 -8.52 -2.64 9.20
N VAL A 44 -9.29 -3.74 9.12
CA VAL A 44 -9.26 -4.69 7.99
C VAL A 44 -9.47 -3.99 6.64
N ASP A 45 -10.29 -2.93 6.60
CA ASP A 45 -10.48 -2.12 5.40
C ASP A 45 -9.18 -1.54 4.83
N LEU A 46 -8.27 -1.09 5.69
CA LEU A 46 -6.98 -0.55 5.25
C LEU A 46 -6.09 -1.66 4.68
N VAL A 47 -6.13 -2.85 5.29
CA VAL A 47 -5.42 -4.03 4.76
C VAL A 47 -5.96 -4.38 3.37
N ARG A 48 -7.28 -4.40 3.21
CA ARG A 48 -7.93 -4.61 1.91
C ARG A 48 -7.47 -3.57 0.89
N GLU A 49 -7.46 -2.27 1.21
CA GLU A 49 -6.98 -1.24 0.27
C GLU A 49 -5.52 -1.47 -0.16
N ARG A 50 -4.66 -1.91 0.78
CA ARG A 50 -3.27 -2.24 0.47
C ARG A 50 -3.16 -3.46 -0.43
N VAL A 51 -3.93 -4.52 -0.17
CA VAL A 51 -3.96 -5.72 -1.01
C VAL A 51 -4.48 -5.42 -2.41
N GLU A 52 -5.58 -4.69 -2.52
CA GLU A 52 -6.15 -4.26 -3.81
C GLU A 52 -5.15 -3.42 -4.62
N SER A 53 -4.38 -2.57 -3.94
CA SER A 53 -3.39 -1.72 -4.60
C SER A 53 -2.09 -2.46 -4.95
N ALA A 54 -1.54 -3.27 -4.06
CA ALA A 54 -0.22 -3.87 -4.21
C ALA A 54 -0.22 -5.24 -4.89
N LEU A 55 -1.26 -6.05 -4.69
CA LEU A 55 -1.33 -7.41 -5.21
C LEU A 55 -2.28 -7.54 -6.40
N MET A 56 -3.38 -6.80 -6.42
CA MET A 56 -4.36 -6.86 -7.51
C MET A 56 -4.14 -5.77 -8.58
N GLY A 57 -3.37 -4.74 -8.28
CA GLY A 57 -3.14 -3.61 -9.17
C GLY A 57 -4.40 -2.78 -9.48
N SER A 58 -5.52 -3.04 -8.79
CA SER A 58 -6.84 -2.46 -9.11
C SER A 58 -7.00 -1.01 -8.63
N ARG A 59 -6.06 -0.51 -7.83
CA ARG A 59 -6.04 0.89 -7.37
C ARG A 59 -4.73 1.57 -7.77
N GLN A 60 -4.73 2.11 -8.98
CA GLN A 60 -3.69 3.00 -9.51
C GLN A 60 -4.04 4.47 -9.27
N THR A 61 -3.04 5.34 -9.33
CA THR A 61 -3.20 6.79 -9.30
C THR A 61 -2.13 7.46 -10.14
N ALA A 62 -2.48 8.56 -10.80
CA ALA A 62 -1.54 9.35 -11.59
C ALA A 62 -0.75 10.30 -10.67
N CYS A 63 0.49 9.93 -10.33
CA CYS A 63 1.42 10.78 -9.61
C CYS A 63 2.06 11.82 -10.56
N PRO A 64 2.03 13.12 -10.24
CA PRO A 64 2.68 14.15 -11.07
C PRO A 64 4.20 13.99 -11.21
N VAL A 65 4.85 13.18 -10.36
CA VAL A 65 6.32 13.01 -10.35
C VAL A 65 6.75 11.62 -10.85
N LEU A 66 5.99 10.58 -10.50
CA LEU A 66 6.35 9.19 -10.81
C LEU A 66 5.51 8.57 -11.93
N GLY A 67 4.50 9.27 -12.44
CA GLY A 67 3.54 8.72 -13.40
C GLY A 67 2.50 7.83 -12.73
N GLU A 68 2.02 6.81 -13.43
CA GLU A 68 1.03 5.89 -12.88
C GLU A 68 1.67 4.96 -11.84
N ILE A 69 1.22 5.09 -10.59
CA ILE A 69 1.71 4.28 -9.47
C ILE A 69 0.55 3.69 -8.68
N PRO A 70 0.77 2.58 -7.96
CA PRO A 70 -0.21 2.07 -7.03
C PRO A 70 -0.56 3.10 -5.95
N ARG A 71 -1.84 3.18 -5.61
CA ARG A 71 -2.35 4.10 -4.58
C ARG A 71 -1.64 3.94 -3.23
N HIS A 72 -1.29 2.72 -2.82
CA HIS A 72 -0.56 2.53 -1.56
C HIS A 72 0.83 3.20 -1.58
N GLU A 73 1.56 3.10 -2.69
CA GLU A 73 2.86 3.74 -2.88
C GLU A 73 2.73 5.27 -2.86
N CYS A 74 1.69 5.81 -3.49
CA CYS A 74 1.36 7.24 -3.41
C CYS A 74 1.18 7.70 -1.96
N LEU A 75 0.42 6.94 -1.15
CA LEU A 75 0.20 7.25 0.26
C LEU A 75 1.47 7.11 1.09
N ASP A 76 2.30 6.11 0.82
CA ASP A 76 3.57 5.91 1.50
C ASP A 76 4.55 7.06 1.18
N HIS A 77 4.51 7.62 -0.04
CA HIS A 77 5.26 8.82 -0.38
C HIS A 77 4.75 10.07 0.34
N GLN A 78 3.43 10.23 0.48
CA GLN A 78 2.83 11.36 1.20
C GLN A 78 3.15 11.32 2.70
N ALA A 79 3.21 10.13 3.31
CA ALA A 79 3.47 9.95 4.73
C ALA A 79 4.94 10.13 5.13
N ARG A 80 5.88 10.08 4.16
CA ARG A 80 7.31 10.18 4.44
C ARG A 80 7.70 11.62 4.84
N PRO A 81 8.53 11.79 5.89
CA PRO A 81 9.06 13.09 6.24
C PRO A 81 10.03 13.61 5.15
N PHE A 82 10.22 14.93 5.14
CA PHE A 82 11.22 15.55 4.28
C PHE A 82 12.60 14.96 4.53
N ALA A 83 13.27 14.55 3.47
CA ALA A 83 14.67 14.18 3.50
C ALA A 83 15.32 14.55 2.18
N ALA A 84 16.39 15.36 2.24
CA ALA A 84 17.15 15.84 1.09
C ALA A 84 18.23 14.84 0.63
N THR A 85 17.98 13.53 0.76
CA THR A 85 18.94 12.48 0.38
C THR A 85 18.91 12.14 -1.10
N ASN A 86 17.86 12.55 -1.83
CA ASN A 86 17.71 12.29 -3.26
C ASN A 86 16.82 13.38 -3.90
N ALA A 87 17.19 13.87 -5.09
CA ALA A 87 16.42 14.88 -5.83
C ALA A 87 14.96 14.46 -6.08
N THR A 88 14.70 13.18 -6.38
CA THR A 88 13.34 12.64 -6.54
C THR A 88 12.56 12.71 -5.23
N ARG A 89 13.19 12.45 -4.07
CA ARG A 89 12.51 12.59 -2.77
C ARG A 89 12.14 14.05 -2.48
N VAL A 90 13.01 14.99 -2.82
CA VAL A 90 12.72 16.43 -2.68
C VAL A 90 11.56 16.84 -3.60
N ARG A 91 11.55 16.39 -4.85
CA ARG A 91 10.46 16.65 -5.81
C ARG A 91 9.13 16.07 -5.32
N LEU A 92 9.13 14.81 -4.89
CA LEU A 92 7.96 14.16 -4.34
C LEU A 92 7.40 14.90 -3.13
N TYR A 93 8.25 15.24 -2.15
CA TYR A 93 7.80 15.94 -0.96
C TYR A 93 7.15 17.29 -1.27
N ARG A 94 7.72 18.05 -2.22
CA ARG A 94 7.16 19.32 -2.67
C ARG A 94 5.83 19.11 -3.41
N ALA A 95 5.79 18.18 -4.36
CA ALA A 95 4.60 17.92 -5.16
C ALA A 95 3.44 17.37 -4.32
N CYS A 96 3.71 16.46 -3.37
CA CYS A 96 2.69 15.85 -2.51
C CYS A 96 1.92 16.86 -1.65
N ARG A 97 2.46 18.06 -1.41
CA ARG A 97 1.81 19.11 -0.61
C ARG A 97 0.65 19.80 -1.35
N SER A 98 0.64 19.74 -2.67
CA SER A 98 -0.37 20.38 -3.52
C SER A 98 -0.95 19.46 -4.58
N CYS A 99 -0.63 18.16 -4.56
CA CYS A 99 -1.09 17.26 -5.61
C CYS A 99 -2.58 16.90 -5.46
N PRO A 100 -3.28 16.57 -6.56
CA PRO A 100 -4.69 16.18 -6.53
C PRO A 100 -4.97 14.92 -5.69
N ASN A 101 -3.97 14.06 -5.52
CA ASN A 101 -4.09 12.80 -4.78
C ASN A 101 -3.78 12.96 -3.29
N ARG A 102 -3.56 14.19 -2.81
CA ARG A 102 -3.25 14.47 -1.41
C ARG A 102 -4.41 14.02 -0.52
N ARG A 103 -4.13 13.23 0.51
CA ARG A 103 -5.12 13.02 1.57
C ARG A 103 -5.23 14.29 2.41
N GLU A 104 -6.43 14.87 2.45
CA GLU A 104 -6.81 15.76 3.55
C GLU A 104 -6.74 14.92 4.83
N GLY A 105 -5.81 15.29 5.71
CA GLY A 105 -5.56 14.62 6.98
C GLY A 105 -6.36 15.28 8.08
#